data_AF-B8RJC6-F1
#
_entry.id   AF-B8RJC6-F1
#
_cell.length_a   1.000
_cell.length_b   1.000
_cell.length_c   1.000
_cell.angle_alpha   90.00
_cell.angle_beta   90.00
_cell.angle_gamma   90.00
#
_symmetry.space_group_name_H-M   'P 1'
#
loop_
_entity.id
_entity.type
_entity.pdbx_description
1 polymer ?
#
loop_
_entity_poly.entity_id
_entity_poly.type
_entity_poly.pdbx_seq_one_letter_code
_entity_poly.pdbx_strand_id
1 'polypeptide(L)'
;MMLSTVVLLAVLATSFVPPSEGQKKYFVLLKPSPGRPYDYVGSYTREDGSQVAVYIPGKKPTSGKGKDKLPGMQGEAGPPAPPPKKEKKDHVDDKVYFSSQHTYRQVLAILDHINLSGVQSGVRADADRYLQNFKTNVLALISSVDDFSKIQPCFDYFTHIADTARNDLVQYYDSCKSSDEPACRVNGVTRYLNQLNGLMDRFYTCASQRVSG
;
A
#
# COMPACT_ATOMS: atom_id res chain seq x y z
N MET A 1 8.86 -30.46 51.86
CA MET A 1 8.25 -30.89 50.59
C MET A 1 7.83 -29.64 49.85
N MET A 2 8.59 -29.28 48.81
CA MET A 2 8.30 -28.15 47.93
C MET A 2 7.29 -28.62 46.88
N LEU A 3 6.19 -27.89 46.71
CA LEU A 3 5.30 -28.05 45.56
C LEU A 3 5.28 -26.72 44.82
N SER A 4 6.04 -26.71 43.73
CA SER A 4 6.22 -25.61 42.79
C SER A 4 4.90 -25.22 42.12
N THR A 5 4.68 -23.91 42.14
CA THR A 5 4.16 -23.08 41.03
C THR A 5 3.99 -23.76 39.67
N VAL A 6 2.75 -23.82 39.19
CA VAL A 6 2.41 -23.63 37.77
C VAL A 6 1.06 -22.89 37.71
N VAL A 7 1.12 -21.56 37.80
CA VAL A 7 -0.01 -20.68 37.50
C VAL A 7 0.32 -19.98 36.18
N LEU A 8 -0.58 -20.17 35.21
CA LEU A 8 -0.83 -19.37 34.01
C LEU A 8 0.39 -18.79 33.25
N LEU A 9 0.72 -19.40 32.12
CA LEU A 9 1.37 -18.70 31.00
C LEU A 9 0.88 -19.32 29.68
N ALA A 10 -0.35 -18.96 29.31
CA ALA A 10 -0.88 -19.23 27.98
C ALA A 10 -1.77 -18.06 27.53
N VAL A 11 -1.19 -16.86 27.45
CA VAL A 11 -1.78 -15.75 26.68
C VAL A 11 -0.64 -15.04 25.94
N LEU A 12 -0.07 -15.72 24.95
CA LEU A 12 0.59 -15.08 23.81
C LEU A 12 -0.23 -15.42 22.56
N ALA A 13 -1.54 -15.19 22.62
CA ALA A 13 -2.29 -14.91 21.43
C ALA A 13 -2.03 -13.42 21.15
N THR A 14 -1.21 -13.15 20.15
CA THR A 14 -1.22 -11.86 19.46
C THR A 14 -2.68 -11.53 19.22
N SER A 15 -3.17 -10.46 19.85
CA SER A 15 -4.51 -9.93 19.63
C SER A 15 -4.57 -9.39 18.21
N PHE A 16 -4.62 -10.32 17.24
CA PHE A 16 -5.28 -10.11 15.97
C PHE A 16 -6.68 -9.66 16.33
N VAL A 17 -6.94 -8.35 16.20
CA VAL A 17 -8.28 -7.91 15.87
C VAL A 17 -8.47 -8.40 14.43
N PRO A 18 -9.23 -9.47 14.19
CA PRO A 18 -9.56 -9.82 12.81
C PRO A 18 -10.24 -8.58 12.20
N PRO A 19 -9.91 -8.19 10.97
CA PRO A 19 -10.65 -7.14 10.29
C PRO A 19 -12.12 -7.59 10.30
N SER A 20 -12.97 -6.81 10.99
CA SER A 20 -14.41 -7.03 11.03
C SER A 20 -14.93 -7.18 9.60
N GLU A 21 -15.78 -8.18 9.38
CA GLU A 21 -16.55 -8.38 8.14
C GLU A 21 -17.01 -7.02 7.58
N GLY A 22 -16.36 -6.52 6.54
CA GLY A 22 -16.69 -5.18 6.02
C GLY A 22 -15.66 -4.48 5.14
N GLN A 23 -14.40 -4.92 5.06
CA GLN A 23 -13.48 -4.36 4.05
C GLN A 23 -13.97 -4.78 2.65
N LYS A 24 -14.74 -3.89 2.01
CA LYS A 24 -15.06 -3.98 0.59
C LYS A 24 -13.75 -4.07 -0.19
N LYS A 25 -13.60 -5.13 -0.98
CA LYS A 25 -12.47 -5.27 -1.91
C LYS A 25 -12.62 -4.19 -2.99
N TYR A 26 -11.96 -3.06 -2.81
CA TYR A 26 -11.93 -1.94 -3.79
C TYR A 26 -11.02 -2.21 -4.99
N PHE A 27 -10.51 -3.44 -5.13
CA PHE A 27 -9.54 -3.79 -6.17
C PHE A 27 -10.22 -3.98 -7.52
N VAL A 28 -9.94 -3.07 -8.45
CA VAL A 28 -10.12 -3.33 -9.87
C VAL A 28 -8.78 -3.86 -10.39
N LEU A 29 -8.68 -5.18 -10.57
CA LEU A 29 -7.54 -5.80 -11.24
C LEU A 29 -7.64 -5.51 -12.74
N LEU A 30 -7.07 -4.39 -13.17
CA LEU A 30 -6.99 -4.08 -14.60
C LEU A 30 -6.03 -5.05 -15.29
N LYS A 31 -6.45 -5.61 -16.41
CA LYS A 31 -5.53 -6.31 -17.33
C LYS A 31 -4.69 -5.26 -18.07
N PRO A 32 -3.41 -5.52 -18.37
CA PRO A 32 -2.59 -4.60 -19.16
C PRO A 32 -3.25 -4.35 -20.51
N SER A 33 -3.26 -3.09 -20.98
CA SER A 33 -3.73 -2.78 -22.33
C SER A 33 -2.82 -3.44 -23.37
N PRO A 34 -3.36 -4.20 -24.34
CA PRO A 34 -2.55 -4.86 -25.37
C PRO A 34 -1.65 -3.86 -26.11
N GLY A 35 -0.37 -4.19 -26.25
CA GLY A 35 0.61 -3.37 -27.00
C GLY A 35 1.10 -2.10 -26.28
N ARG A 36 0.72 -1.87 -25.02
CA ARG A 36 1.26 -0.77 -24.20
C ARG A 36 2.39 -1.28 -23.29
N PRO A 37 3.58 -0.65 -23.30
CA PRO A 37 4.64 -0.99 -22.34
C PRO A 37 4.27 -0.50 -20.94
N TYR A 38 4.70 -1.25 -19.93
CA TYR A 38 4.47 -0.94 -18.52
C TYR A 38 5.76 -1.09 -17.72
N ASP A 39 6.04 -0.11 -16.86
CA ASP A 39 7.18 -0.10 -15.96
C ASP A 39 6.71 -0.49 -14.55
N TYR A 40 7.42 -1.42 -13.91
CA TYR A 40 7.22 -1.77 -12.50
C TYR A 40 7.74 -0.63 -11.62
N VAL A 41 6.94 -0.21 -10.63
CA VAL A 41 7.28 0.90 -9.74
C VAL A 41 7.25 0.55 -8.26
N GLY A 42 6.82 -0.66 -7.91
CA GLY A 42 6.83 -1.14 -6.53
C GLY A 42 5.81 -2.24 -6.28
N SER A 43 5.82 -2.78 -5.08
CA SER A 43 4.78 -3.67 -4.57
C SER A 43 4.39 -3.28 -3.16
N TYR A 44 3.21 -3.71 -2.75
CA TYR A 44 2.71 -3.56 -1.39
C TYR A 44 2.12 -4.88 -0.90
N THR A 45 2.16 -5.07 0.42
CA THR A 45 1.62 -6.25 1.10
C THR A 45 0.23 -5.93 1.66
N ARG A 46 -0.75 -6.78 1.37
CA ARG A 46 -2.10 -6.71 1.91
C ARG A 46 -2.18 -7.25 3.34
N GLU A 47 -3.32 -7.04 3.99
CA GLU A 47 -3.61 -7.60 5.33
C GLU A 47 -3.56 -9.13 5.39
N ASP A 48 -3.91 -9.82 4.31
CA ASP A 48 -3.82 -11.28 4.18
C ASP A 48 -2.40 -11.78 3.87
N GLY A 49 -1.42 -10.87 3.80
CA GLY A 49 -0.03 -11.17 3.49
C GLY A 49 0.27 -11.27 1.99
N SER A 50 -0.73 -11.18 1.12
CA SER A 50 -0.52 -11.25 -0.34
C SER A 50 0.20 -10.01 -0.85
N GLN A 51 1.08 -10.19 -1.84
CA GLN A 51 1.77 -9.09 -2.49
C GLN A 51 1.06 -8.65 -3.77
N VAL A 52 0.93 -7.34 -3.94
CA VAL A 52 0.40 -6.73 -5.17
C VAL A 52 1.49 -5.88 -5.83
N ALA A 53 1.79 -6.18 -7.09
CA ALA A 53 2.76 -5.42 -7.87
C ALA A 53 2.10 -4.29 -8.66
N VAL A 54 2.72 -3.11 -8.66
CA VAL A 54 2.21 -1.89 -9.31
C VAL A 54 3.00 -1.61 -10.59
N TYR A 55 2.26 -1.38 -11.67
CA TYR A 55 2.78 -1.10 -12.99
C TYR A 55 2.15 0.17 -13.56
N ILE A 56 2.95 1.07 -14.13
CA ILE A 56 2.48 2.30 -14.79
C ILE A 56 2.82 2.28 -16.27
N PRO A 57 2.11 3.03 -17.13
CA PRO A 57 2.46 3.14 -18.54
C PRO A 57 3.91 3.63 -18.70
N GLY A 58 4.73 2.84 -19.38
CA GLY A 58 6.11 3.16 -19.69
C GLY A 58 6.24 3.97 -20.97
N LYS A 59 7.43 4.56 -21.20
CA LYS A 59 7.73 5.19 -22.50
C LYS A 59 7.74 4.11 -23.59
N LYS A 60 7.07 4.35 -24.73
CA LYS A 60 7.27 3.51 -25.92
C LYS A 60 8.77 3.47 -26.22
N PRO A 61 9.37 2.29 -26.47
CA PRO A 61 10.66 2.28 -27.15
C PRO A 61 10.44 2.99 -28.48
N THR A 62 11.06 4.15 -28.66
CA THR A 62 11.10 4.81 -29.96
C THR A 62 11.69 3.79 -30.92
N SER A 63 10.90 3.40 -31.92
CA SER A 63 11.33 2.53 -33.01
C SER A 63 12.49 3.18 -33.74
N GLY A 64 13.70 2.92 -33.26
CA GLY A 64 14.94 3.16 -33.98
C GLY A 64 15.08 2.04 -35.00
N LYS A 65 14.58 2.29 -36.21
CA LYS A 65 14.91 1.49 -37.39
C LYS A 65 16.40 1.72 -37.67
N GLY A 66 17.26 0.79 -37.27
CA GLY A 66 18.71 0.88 -37.48
C GLY A 66 19.32 -0.51 -37.46
N LYS A 67 19.32 -1.18 -38.61
CA LYS A 67 20.23 -2.29 -38.88
C LYS A 67 21.62 -1.67 -39.01
N ASP A 68 22.46 -1.74 -38.00
CA ASP A 68 23.89 -1.54 -38.19
C ASP A 68 24.70 -2.50 -37.33
N LYS A 69 25.57 -3.23 -38.02
CA LYS A 69 26.54 -4.18 -37.50
C LYS A 69 27.45 -3.49 -36.49
N LEU A 70 27.66 -4.12 -35.34
CA LEU A 70 28.86 -3.87 -34.54
C LEU A 70 29.96 -4.84 -35.00
N PRO A 71 31.13 -4.35 -35.45
CA PRO A 71 32.30 -5.18 -35.72
C PRO A 71 32.97 -5.59 -34.42
N GLY A 72 33.62 -6.75 -34.46
CA GLY A 72 34.01 -7.52 -33.29
C GLY A 72 35.13 -6.94 -32.43
N MET A 73 35.21 -7.49 -31.21
CA MET A 73 36.45 -7.78 -30.53
C MET A 73 36.30 -9.12 -29.80
N GLN A 74 37.04 -10.12 -30.30
CA GLN A 74 37.36 -11.35 -29.59
C GLN A 74 38.35 -11.02 -28.46
N GLY A 75 38.08 -11.56 -27.28
CA GLY A 75 39.00 -11.62 -26.14
C GLY A 75 38.51 -12.68 -25.18
N GLU A 76 39.01 -13.91 -25.33
CA GLU A 76 38.82 -15.03 -24.41
C GLU A 76 39.40 -14.72 -23.03
N ALA A 77 38.59 -14.87 -21.97
CA ALA A 77 39.05 -15.24 -20.62
C ALA A 77 37.87 -15.67 -19.71
N GLY A 78 37.76 -16.98 -19.45
CA GLY A 78 37.07 -17.59 -18.29
C GLY A 78 35.55 -17.80 -18.41
N PRO A 79 35.01 -18.99 -18.06
CA PRO A 79 33.57 -19.17 -17.96
C PRO A 79 33.01 -18.19 -16.90
N PRO A 80 31.94 -17.43 -17.20
CA PRO A 80 31.30 -16.58 -16.21
C PRO A 80 30.80 -17.47 -15.06
N ALA A 81 31.03 -17.02 -13.83
CA ALA A 81 30.48 -17.65 -12.63
C ALA A 81 28.98 -17.95 -12.85
N PRO A 82 28.47 -19.10 -12.40
CA PRO A 82 27.05 -19.40 -12.52
C PRO A 82 26.25 -18.23 -11.94
N PRO A 83 25.19 -17.78 -12.64
CA PRO A 83 24.45 -16.60 -12.24
C PRO A 83 24.03 -16.73 -10.77
N PRO A 84 24.14 -15.66 -9.97
CA PRO A 84 23.69 -15.70 -8.59
C PRO A 84 22.27 -16.28 -8.56
N LYS A 85 22.09 -17.27 -7.69
CA LYS A 85 20.82 -17.98 -7.50
C LYS A 85 19.70 -16.94 -7.46
N LYS A 86 18.74 -17.08 -8.39
CA LYS A 86 17.49 -16.32 -8.38
C LYS A 86 16.97 -16.33 -6.95
N GLU A 87 16.99 -15.16 -6.30
CA GLU A 87 16.20 -14.97 -5.09
C GLU A 87 14.80 -15.47 -5.39
N LYS A 88 14.26 -16.29 -4.48
CA LYS A 88 12.90 -16.78 -4.58
C LYS A 88 12.02 -15.55 -4.80
N LYS A 89 11.41 -15.45 -5.98
CA LYS A 89 10.33 -14.49 -6.22
C LYS A 89 9.32 -14.74 -5.11
N ASP A 90 9.17 -13.76 -4.23
CA ASP A 90 7.95 -13.67 -3.43
C ASP A 90 6.77 -13.88 -4.37
N HIS A 91 5.85 -14.73 -3.94
CA HIS A 91 4.66 -15.04 -4.71
C HIS A 91 3.88 -13.72 -4.87
N VAL A 92 3.91 -13.13 -6.08
CA VAL A 92 3.11 -11.95 -6.40
C VAL A 92 1.74 -12.46 -6.81
N ASP A 93 0.77 -12.31 -5.93
CA ASP A 93 -0.56 -12.88 -6.10
C ASP A 93 -1.40 -12.03 -7.06
N ASP A 94 -1.21 -10.71 -7.05
CA ASP A 94 -1.98 -9.76 -7.87
C ASP A 94 -1.11 -8.69 -8.54
N LYS A 95 -1.61 -8.13 -9.66
CA LYS A 95 -0.96 -7.02 -10.38
C LYS A 95 -1.97 -5.91 -10.69
N VAL A 96 -1.56 -4.66 -10.47
CA VAL A 96 -2.34 -3.46 -10.81
C VAL A 96 -1.62 -2.69 -11.92
N TYR A 97 -2.34 -2.40 -13.00
CA TYR A 97 -1.83 -1.66 -14.15
C TYR A 97 -2.55 -0.33 -14.28
N PHE A 98 -1.82 0.78 -14.20
CA PHE A 98 -2.40 2.11 -14.31
C PHE A 98 -2.68 2.49 -15.76
N SER A 99 -3.77 3.18 -16.00
CA SER A 99 -4.14 3.69 -17.31
C SER A 99 -3.39 4.99 -17.66
N SER A 100 -3.03 5.80 -16.65
CA SER A 100 -2.31 7.07 -16.81
C SER A 100 -1.15 7.23 -15.83
N GLN A 101 0.06 7.46 -16.36
CA GLN A 101 1.22 7.83 -15.56
C GLN A 101 1.04 9.19 -14.87
N HIS A 102 0.33 10.13 -15.51
CA HIS A 102 0.10 11.46 -14.94
C HIS A 102 -0.81 11.36 -13.71
N THR A 103 -1.95 10.66 -13.83
CA THR A 103 -2.88 10.44 -12.71
C THR A 103 -2.21 9.73 -11.55
N TYR A 104 -1.43 8.67 -11.82
CA TYR A 104 -0.66 7.98 -10.80
C TYR A 104 0.26 8.93 -10.01
N ARG A 105 1.04 9.77 -10.70
CA ARG A 105 1.99 10.69 -10.05
C ARG A 105 1.29 11.77 -9.22
N GLN A 106 0.17 12.30 -9.70
CA GLN A 106 -0.61 13.30 -8.96
C GLN A 106 -1.17 12.70 -7.66
N VAL A 107 -1.77 11.51 -7.75
CA VAL A 107 -2.32 10.84 -6.57
C VAL A 107 -1.22 10.43 -5.60
N LEU A 108 -0.09 9.91 -6.09
CA LEU A 108 1.05 9.56 -5.23
C LEU A 108 1.56 10.77 -4.44
N ALA A 109 1.69 11.92 -5.09
CA ALA A 109 2.11 13.16 -4.42
C ALA A 109 1.15 13.56 -3.28
N ILE A 110 -0.18 13.40 -3.48
CA ILE A 110 -1.17 13.65 -2.41
C ILE A 110 -1.01 12.66 -1.26
N LEU A 111 -0.82 11.38 -1.57
CA LEU A 111 -0.66 10.32 -0.56
C LEU A 111 0.66 10.44 0.21
N ASP A 112 1.72 10.98 -0.40
CA ASP A 112 3.01 11.21 0.25
C ASP A 112 2.96 12.25 1.38
N HIS A 113 1.98 13.17 1.33
CA HIS A 113 1.74 14.10 2.44
C HIS A 113 1.17 13.42 3.70
N ILE A 114 0.56 12.24 3.56
CA ILE A 114 -0.01 11.49 4.68
C ILE A 114 1.09 10.64 5.31
N ASN A 115 1.43 10.93 6.57
CA ASN A 115 2.50 10.26 7.30
C ASN A 115 2.10 10.00 8.77
N LEU A 116 2.96 9.30 9.51
CA LEU A 116 2.75 8.96 10.91
C LEU A 116 3.61 9.81 11.86
N SER A 117 3.79 11.09 11.56
CA SER A 117 4.48 12.01 12.48
C SER A 117 3.79 12.05 13.85
N GLY A 118 4.58 12.05 14.93
CA GLY A 118 4.08 12.05 16.31
C GLY A 118 3.50 10.71 16.81
N VAL A 119 3.28 9.72 15.93
CA VAL A 119 2.78 8.41 16.33
C VAL A 119 3.87 7.62 17.05
N GLN A 120 3.57 7.23 18.29
CA GLN A 120 4.49 6.53 19.19
C GLN A 120 4.76 5.08 18.79
N SER A 121 5.93 4.57 19.18
CA SER A 121 6.41 3.22 18.81
C SER A 121 5.44 2.09 19.15
N GLY A 122 4.73 2.18 20.29
CA GLY A 122 3.79 1.14 20.74
C GLY A 122 2.59 0.90 19.81
N VAL A 123 2.24 1.87 18.96
CA VAL A 123 1.14 1.75 17.98
C VAL A 123 1.60 1.96 16.53
N ARG A 124 2.86 2.36 16.31
CA ARG A 124 3.37 2.81 15.00
C ARG A 124 3.33 1.72 13.95
N ALA A 125 3.70 0.49 14.29
CA ALA A 125 3.74 -0.61 13.31
C ALA A 125 2.34 -0.96 12.77
N ASP A 126 1.35 -1.04 13.66
CA ASP A 126 -0.04 -1.30 13.27
C ASP A 126 -0.61 -0.12 12.47
N ALA A 127 -0.34 1.12 12.90
CA ALA A 127 -0.76 2.31 12.18
C ALA A 127 -0.13 2.39 10.78
N ASP A 128 1.15 2.03 10.64
CA ASP A 128 1.84 2.01 9.33
C ASP A 128 1.23 0.96 8.42
N ARG A 129 0.99 -0.26 8.92
CA ARG A 129 0.29 -1.29 8.16
C ARG A 129 -1.05 -0.79 7.62
N TYR A 130 -1.90 -0.19 8.46
CA TYR A 130 -3.20 0.33 8.02
C TYR A 130 -3.07 1.51 7.05
N LEU A 131 -2.10 2.40 7.26
CA LEU A 131 -1.85 3.52 6.34
C LEU A 131 -1.38 3.03 4.97
N GLN A 132 -0.46 2.06 4.91
CA GLN A 132 0.02 1.49 3.65
C GLN A 132 -1.11 0.80 2.89
N ASN A 133 -1.97 0.04 3.58
CA ASN A 133 -3.16 -0.58 2.99
C ASN A 133 -4.15 0.45 2.45
N PHE A 134 -4.36 1.54 3.19
CA PHE A 134 -5.20 2.65 2.74
C PHE A 134 -4.67 3.30 1.46
N LYS A 135 -3.39 3.70 1.44
CA LYS A 135 -2.74 4.32 0.25
C LYS A 135 -2.82 3.41 -0.97
N THR A 136 -2.55 2.14 -0.75
CA THR A 136 -2.70 1.04 -1.70
C THR A 136 -4.10 0.97 -2.32
N ASN A 137 -5.15 1.03 -1.48
CA ASN A 137 -6.52 0.90 -1.95
C ASN A 137 -6.94 2.13 -2.78
N VAL A 138 -6.49 3.33 -2.41
CA VAL A 138 -6.70 4.55 -3.19
C VAL A 138 -6.03 4.42 -4.57
N LEU A 139 -4.78 3.96 -4.60
CA LEU A 139 -4.05 3.72 -5.84
C LEU A 139 -4.72 2.66 -6.73
N ALA A 140 -5.19 1.55 -6.15
CA ALA A 140 -5.91 0.54 -6.90
C ALA A 140 -7.21 1.08 -7.51
N LEU A 141 -7.96 1.88 -6.76
CA LEU A 141 -9.22 2.48 -7.20
C LEU A 141 -9.03 3.41 -8.40
N ILE A 142 -8.00 4.24 -8.37
CA ILE A 142 -7.74 5.23 -9.43
C ILE A 142 -6.95 4.65 -10.61
N SER A 143 -6.60 3.36 -10.57
CA SER A 143 -5.78 2.73 -11.61
C SER A 143 -6.40 2.78 -13.00
N SER A 144 -7.74 2.87 -13.11
CA SER A 144 -8.46 3.01 -14.38
C SER A 144 -8.71 4.46 -14.81
N VAL A 145 -8.27 5.44 -14.02
CA VAL A 145 -8.58 6.85 -14.24
C VAL A 145 -7.51 7.51 -15.10
N ASP A 146 -7.85 7.79 -16.36
CA ASP A 146 -6.93 8.42 -17.30
C ASP A 146 -6.69 9.90 -17.04
N ASP A 147 -7.72 10.62 -16.61
CA ASP A 147 -7.71 12.06 -16.40
C ASP A 147 -7.90 12.39 -14.91
N PHE A 148 -6.83 12.89 -14.29
CA PHE A 148 -6.80 13.28 -12.88
C PHE A 148 -7.84 14.36 -12.56
N SER A 149 -8.17 15.27 -13.48
CA SER A 149 -9.11 16.37 -13.23
C SER A 149 -10.50 15.85 -12.83
N LYS A 150 -10.89 14.66 -13.30
CA LYS A 150 -12.14 14.00 -12.93
C LYS A 150 -12.20 13.60 -11.46
N ILE A 151 -11.08 13.29 -10.84
CA ILE A 151 -11.04 12.83 -9.43
C ILE A 151 -10.38 13.85 -8.50
N GLN A 152 -9.80 14.92 -9.03
CA GLN A 152 -9.17 15.98 -8.26
C GLN A 152 -10.06 16.51 -7.11
N PRO A 153 -11.35 16.82 -7.32
CA PRO A 153 -12.22 17.29 -6.23
C PRO A 153 -12.45 16.24 -5.12
N CYS A 154 -12.21 14.95 -5.39
CA CYS A 154 -12.31 13.91 -4.37
C CYS A 154 -11.15 13.92 -3.39
N PHE A 155 -10.09 14.65 -3.70
CA PHE A 155 -8.96 14.87 -2.81
C PHE A 155 -9.09 16.16 -1.98
N ASP A 156 -10.17 16.92 -2.14
CA ASP A 156 -10.45 18.08 -1.29
C ASP A 156 -10.57 17.62 0.18
N TYR A 157 -9.79 18.25 1.06
CA TYR A 157 -9.67 17.90 2.49
C TYR A 157 -9.17 16.48 2.79
N PHE A 158 -8.73 15.71 1.80
CA PHE A 158 -8.37 14.31 1.97
C PHE A 158 -7.19 14.12 2.93
N THR A 159 -6.12 14.91 2.76
CA THR A 159 -4.95 14.88 3.65
C THR A 159 -5.30 15.38 5.05
N HIS A 160 -6.17 16.39 5.16
CA HIS A 160 -6.62 16.92 6.44
C HIS A 160 -7.41 15.89 7.26
N ILE A 161 -8.29 15.12 6.63
CA ILE A 161 -9.03 14.04 7.31
C ILE A 161 -8.06 12.94 7.77
N ALA A 162 -7.09 12.56 6.93
CA ALA A 162 -6.09 11.57 7.31
C ALA A 162 -5.18 12.05 8.46
N ASP A 163 -4.81 13.34 8.47
CA ASP A 163 -4.07 13.97 9.57
C ASP A 163 -4.89 14.01 10.86
N THR A 164 -6.19 14.25 10.76
CA THR A 164 -7.11 14.20 11.91
C THR A 164 -7.13 12.80 12.53
N ALA A 165 -7.25 11.76 11.70
CA ALA A 165 -7.19 10.38 12.18
C ALA A 165 -5.88 10.04 12.87
N ARG A 166 -4.75 10.50 12.32
CA ARG A 166 -3.44 10.34 12.96
C ARG A 166 -3.38 11.07 14.30
N ASN A 167 -3.82 12.33 14.35
CA ASN A 167 -3.77 13.13 15.56
C ASN A 167 -4.66 12.53 16.67
N ASP A 168 -5.82 12.00 16.31
CA ASP A 168 -6.70 11.27 17.24
C ASP A 168 -6.01 10.02 17.82
N LEU A 169 -5.28 9.26 16.99
CA LEU A 169 -4.49 8.12 17.47
C LEU A 169 -3.43 8.56 18.49
N VAL A 170 -2.69 9.64 18.18
CA VAL A 170 -1.66 10.19 19.07
C VAL A 170 -2.27 10.58 20.42
N GLN A 171 -3.33 11.41 20.39
CA GLN A 171 -3.98 11.91 21.59
C GLN A 171 -4.60 10.78 22.43
N TYR A 172 -5.30 9.85 21.77
CA TYR A 172 -5.91 8.72 22.47
C TYR A 172 -4.85 7.85 23.14
N TYR A 173 -3.81 7.45 22.41
CA TYR A 173 -2.78 6.57 22.97
C TYR A 173 -2.01 7.25 24.11
N ASP A 174 -1.67 8.53 23.98
CA ASP A 174 -1.05 9.30 25.07
C ASP A 174 -1.91 9.34 26.33
N SER A 175 -3.24 9.42 26.19
CA SER A 175 -4.16 9.53 27.32
C SER A 175 -4.33 8.25 28.14
N CYS A 176 -4.11 7.07 27.55
CA CYS A 176 -4.40 5.79 28.21
C CYS A 176 -3.22 4.83 28.39
N LYS A 177 -2.08 5.04 27.70
CA LYS A 177 -0.96 4.07 27.67
C LYS A 177 -0.37 3.76 29.05
N SER A 178 -0.43 4.68 30.00
CA SER A 178 0.09 4.49 31.36
C SER A 178 -0.82 3.63 32.25
N SER A 179 -2.10 3.52 31.89
CA SER A 179 -3.12 2.84 32.71
C SER A 179 -3.34 1.40 32.26
N ASP A 180 -3.47 1.18 30.96
CA ASP A 180 -3.68 -0.13 30.34
C ASP A 180 -3.18 -0.10 28.90
N GLU A 181 -1.88 -0.35 28.71
CA GLU A 181 -1.23 -0.29 27.40
C GLU A 181 -1.86 -1.23 26.36
N PRO A 182 -2.15 -2.52 26.68
CA PRO A 182 -2.75 -3.43 25.72
C PRO A 182 -4.10 -2.96 25.20
N ALA A 183 -5.03 -2.56 26.08
CA ALA A 183 -6.34 -2.07 25.66
C ALA A 183 -6.23 -0.73 24.92
N CYS A 184 -5.35 0.16 25.40
CA CYS A 184 -5.10 1.46 24.79
C CYS A 184 -4.56 1.34 23.37
N ARG A 185 -3.59 0.44 23.13
CA ARG A 185 -3.07 0.14 21.79
C ARG A 185 -4.19 -0.32 20.88
N VAL A 186 -4.91 -1.38 21.27
CA VAL A 186 -5.97 -2.00 20.44
C VAL A 186 -7.06 -0.99 20.08
N ASN A 187 -7.55 -0.24 21.07
CA ASN A 187 -8.61 0.75 20.84
C ASN A 187 -8.11 1.92 19.99
N GLY A 188 -6.88 2.40 20.22
CA GLY A 188 -6.29 3.48 19.44
C GLY A 188 -6.16 3.12 17.97
N VAL A 189 -5.56 1.97 17.66
CA VAL A 189 -5.35 1.54 16.27
C VAL A 189 -6.67 1.18 15.59
N THR A 190 -7.65 0.63 16.31
CA THR A 190 -8.99 0.36 15.78
C THR A 190 -9.71 1.66 15.40
N ARG A 191 -9.63 2.69 16.24
CA ARG A 191 -10.19 4.02 15.91
C ARG A 191 -9.53 4.61 14.67
N TYR A 192 -8.20 4.51 14.57
CA TYR A 192 -7.46 4.97 13.41
C TYR A 192 -7.90 4.27 12.11
N LEU A 193 -7.98 2.93 12.14
CA LEU A 193 -8.45 2.11 11.03
C LEU A 193 -9.88 2.51 10.59
N ASN A 194 -10.80 2.68 11.54
CA ASN A 194 -12.18 3.07 11.23
C ASN A 194 -12.27 4.42 10.53
N GLN A 195 -11.41 5.39 10.92
CA GLN A 195 -11.37 6.68 10.25
C GLN A 195 -10.78 6.60 8.84
N LEU A 196 -9.72 5.81 8.64
CA LEU A 196 -9.18 5.55 7.30
C LEU A 196 -10.21 4.87 6.39
N ASN A 197 -10.97 3.89 6.91
CA ASN A 197 -12.06 3.25 6.18
C ASN A 197 -13.16 4.25 5.80
N GLY A 198 -13.57 5.12 6.74
CA GLY A 198 -14.54 6.17 6.46
C GLY A 198 -14.06 7.17 5.39
N LEU A 199 -12.77 7.50 5.38
CA LEU A 199 -12.17 8.32 4.32
C LEU A 199 -12.16 7.59 2.97
N MET A 200 -11.82 6.30 2.97
CA MET A 200 -11.83 5.45 1.77
C MET A 200 -13.23 5.37 1.15
N ASP A 201 -14.27 5.19 1.96
CA ASP A 201 -15.66 5.11 1.52
C ASP A 201 -16.14 6.43 0.89
N ARG A 202 -15.76 7.57 1.48
CA ARG A 202 -16.04 8.91 0.93
C ARG A 202 -15.35 9.09 -0.41
N PHE A 203 -14.09 8.72 -0.49
CA PHE A 203 -13.31 8.80 -1.72
C PHE A 203 -13.90 7.91 -2.81
N TYR A 204 -14.23 6.65 -2.49
CA TYR A 204 -14.86 5.72 -3.43
C TYR A 204 -16.18 6.25 -3.97
N THR A 205 -17.05 6.75 -3.09
CA THR A 205 -18.33 7.34 -3.49
C THR A 205 -18.11 8.52 -4.43
N CYS A 206 -17.15 9.39 -4.12
CA CYS A 206 -16.83 10.55 -4.93
C CYS A 206 -16.25 10.18 -6.30
N ALA A 207 -15.29 9.25 -6.33
CA ALA A 207 -14.59 8.86 -7.55
C ALA A 207 -15.48 8.04 -8.48
N SER A 208 -16.26 7.10 -7.95
CA SER A 208 -17.18 6.27 -8.76
C SER A 208 -18.19 7.11 -9.54
N GLN A 209 -18.75 8.15 -8.91
CA GLN A 209 -19.68 9.08 -9.57
C GLN A 209 -19.06 9.86 -10.73
N ARG A 210 -17.74 10.13 -10.68
CA ARG A 210 -17.04 10.96 -11.67
C ARG A 210 -16.34 10.17 -12.76
N VAL A 211 -16.11 8.87 -12.54
CA VAL A 211 -15.54 7.96 -13.55
C VAL A 211 -16.63 7.33 -14.41
N SER A 212 -17.85 7.18 -13.88
CA SER A 212 -19.02 6.69 -14.64
C SER A 212 -19.82 7.78 -15.36
N GLY A 213 -19.51 9.06 -15.13
CA GLY A 213 -20.08 10.22 -15.83
C GLY A 213 -19.15 10.75 -16.92
#